data_AF-A0A7Y2ZFM8-F1
#
_entry.id   AF-A0A7Y2ZFM8-F1
#
_cell.length_a   1.000
_cell.length_b   1.000
_cell.length_c   1.000
_cell.angle_alpha   90.00
_cell.angle_beta   90.00
_cell.angle_gamma   90.00
#
_symmetry.space_group_name_H-M   'P 1'
#
loop_
_entity.id
_entity.type
_entity.pdbx_description
1 polymer ?
#
loop_
_entity_poly.entity_id
_entity_poly.type
_entity_poly.pdbx_seq_one_letter_code
_entity_poly.pdbx_strand_id
1 'polypeptide(L)'
;MVGFPDPPDPLDEAFPLGDGSADGAAWASCPYCGELCEIVLDPGGGSRQEYVEDCPVCCRPWRVEVTWAGGAASVSLATEDE
;
A
#
# COMPACT_ATOMS: atom_id res chain seq x y z
N MET A 1 -29.92 13.35 35.01
CA MET A 1 -29.23 14.63 34.77
C MET A 1 -28.38 14.41 33.53
N VAL A 2 -28.69 15.16 32.49
CA VAL A 2 -28.34 14.88 31.09
C VAL A 2 -26.83 14.88 30.88
N GLY A 3 -26.32 13.85 30.20
CA GLY A 3 -24.94 13.83 29.69
C GLY A 3 -24.79 14.96 28.69
N PHE A 4 -23.88 15.88 28.95
CA PHE A 4 -23.50 16.91 28.00
C PHE A 4 -22.94 16.21 26.75
N PRO A 5 -23.47 16.46 25.54
CA PRO A 5 -22.82 15.97 24.33
C PRO A 5 -21.47 16.67 24.23
N ASP A 6 -20.41 15.86 24.14
CA ASP A 6 -19.06 16.32 23.86
C ASP A 6 -19.08 17.17 22.57
N PRO A 7 -18.54 18.39 22.57
CA PRO A 7 -18.45 19.17 21.34
C PRO A 7 -17.57 18.41 20.33
N PRO A 8 -17.91 18.40 19.03
CA PRO A 8 -17.08 17.74 18.05
C PRO A 8 -15.67 18.35 18.07
N ASP A 9 -14.68 17.49 18.22
CA ASP A 9 -13.27 17.88 18.25
C ASP A 9 -12.90 18.49 16.87
N PRO A 10 -12.34 19.71 16.80
CA PRO A 10 -12.07 20.41 15.53
C PRO A 10 -10.96 19.73 14.69
N LEU A 11 -10.35 18.67 15.21
CA LEU A 11 -9.35 17.86 14.49
C LEU A 11 -9.99 16.93 13.47
N ASP A 12 -11.26 16.51 13.65
CA ASP A 12 -12.01 15.72 12.67
C ASP A 12 -12.40 16.55 11.42
N GLU A 13 -12.50 17.88 11.55
CA GLU A 13 -12.89 18.78 10.45
C GLU A 13 -11.69 19.29 9.63
N ALA A 14 -10.50 19.37 10.24
CA ALA A 14 -9.27 19.84 9.59
C ALA A 14 -8.59 18.77 8.73
N PHE A 15 -8.89 17.51 9.00
CA PHE A 15 -8.52 16.35 8.19
C PHE A 15 -9.81 15.66 7.77
N PRO A 16 -10.55 16.19 6.76
CA PRO A 16 -11.56 15.35 6.14
C PRO A 16 -10.88 14.02 5.85
N LEU A 17 -11.55 12.90 6.13
CA LEU A 17 -11.19 11.61 5.60
C LEU A 17 -11.20 11.76 4.09
N GLY A 18 -10.10 12.31 3.55
CA GLY A 18 -9.73 12.20 2.17
C GLY A 18 -9.85 10.72 1.91
N ASP A 19 -10.58 10.40 0.87
CA ASP A 19 -10.95 9.08 0.42
C ASP A 19 -9.73 8.21 0.05
N GLY A 20 -8.55 8.53 0.57
CA GLY A 20 -7.40 7.65 0.67
C GLY A 20 -6.78 7.29 -0.67
N SER A 21 -7.19 7.91 -1.78
CA SER A 21 -6.53 7.74 -3.07
C SER A 21 -5.23 8.55 -3.11
N ALA A 22 -4.31 8.23 -2.22
CA ALA A 22 -2.92 8.25 -2.59
C ALA A 22 -2.72 6.98 -3.42
N ASP A 23 -2.66 7.11 -4.75
CA ASP A 23 -2.34 6.02 -5.69
C ASP A 23 -0.87 5.53 -5.54
N GLY A 24 -0.36 5.51 -4.30
CA GLY A 24 0.98 5.12 -3.88
C GLY A 24 0.98 3.79 -3.13
N ALA A 25 -0.09 3.00 -3.21
CA ALA A 25 -0.12 1.63 -2.71
C ALA A 25 -0.96 0.72 -3.62
N ALA A 26 -0.56 -0.54 -3.75
CA ALA A 26 -1.29 -1.57 -4.48
C ALA A 26 -1.42 -2.85 -3.65
N TRP A 27 -2.55 -3.53 -3.74
CA TRP A 27 -2.75 -4.81 -3.05
C TRP A 27 -2.33 -5.97 -3.95
N ALA A 28 -1.48 -6.84 -3.44
CA ALA A 28 -1.03 -8.04 -4.15
C ALA A 28 -0.97 -9.25 -3.21
N SER A 29 -1.20 -10.44 -3.76
CA SER A 29 -1.18 -11.68 -3.00
C SER A 29 0.23 -12.27 -2.96
N CYS A 30 0.66 -12.69 -1.77
CA CYS A 30 1.94 -13.35 -1.55
C CYS A 30 2.07 -14.62 -2.40
N PRO A 31 3.13 -14.77 -3.22
CA PRO A 31 3.34 -15.99 -4.01
C PRO A 31 3.71 -17.22 -3.16
N TYR A 32 4.04 -17.04 -1.86
CA TYR A 32 4.38 -18.13 -0.95
C TYR A 32 3.20 -18.59 -0.08
N CYS A 33 2.56 -17.67 0.65
CA CYS A 33 1.46 -18.00 1.58
C CYS A 33 0.06 -17.63 1.08
N GLY A 34 -0.05 -16.89 -0.02
CA GLY A 34 -1.32 -16.43 -0.59
C GLY A 34 -1.96 -15.23 0.12
N GLU A 35 -1.37 -14.71 1.18
CA GLU A 35 -1.93 -13.58 1.94
C GLU A 35 -1.97 -12.30 1.12
N LEU A 36 -3.02 -11.50 1.28
CA LEU A 36 -3.14 -10.19 0.63
C LEU A 36 -2.31 -9.15 1.38
N CYS A 37 -1.34 -8.54 0.71
CA CYS A 37 -0.41 -7.57 1.29
C CYS A 37 -0.48 -6.24 0.54
N GLU A 38 -0.30 -5.15 1.27
CA GLU A 38 -0.22 -3.79 0.73
C GLU A 38 1.22 -3.50 0.30
N ILE A 39 1.40 -3.12 -0.95
CA ILE A 39 2.69 -2.81 -1.57
C ILE A 39 2.76 -1.31 -1.78
N VAL A 40 3.72 -0.66 -1.13
CA VAL A 40 3.93 0.78 -1.27
C VAL A 40 4.63 1.09 -2.59
N LEU A 41 4.07 2.00 -3.35
CA LEU A 41 4.57 2.45 -4.65
C LEU A 41 5.18 3.83 -4.51
N ASP A 42 6.44 3.96 -4.89
CA ASP A 42 7.10 5.26 -4.96
C ASP A 42 7.08 5.79 -6.41
N PRO A 43 6.32 6.84 -6.76
CA PRO A 43 6.36 7.42 -8.10
C PRO A 43 7.69 8.16 -8.38
N GLY A 44 8.53 8.41 -7.36
CA GLY A 44 9.83 9.06 -7.50
C GLY A 44 10.94 8.18 -8.10
N GLY A 45 10.85 6.86 -7.95
CA GLY A 45 11.86 5.90 -8.39
C GLY A 45 11.95 5.64 -9.90
N GLY A 46 11.14 6.34 -10.72
CA GLY A 46 11.12 6.22 -12.18
C GLY A 46 10.05 5.28 -12.71
N SER A 47 10.03 5.10 -14.04
CA SER A 47 8.95 4.39 -14.75
C SER A 47 8.90 2.87 -14.52
N ARG A 48 10.02 2.25 -14.14
CA ARG A 48 10.10 0.84 -13.76
C ARG A 48 11.03 0.69 -12.57
N GLN A 49 10.56 -0.02 -11.56
CA GLN A 49 11.29 -0.27 -10.33
C GLN A 49 11.23 -1.75 -10.00
N GLU A 50 12.34 -2.27 -9.51
CA GLU A 50 12.46 -3.64 -9.05
C GLU A 50 13.17 -3.61 -7.70
N TYR A 51 12.56 -4.23 -6.69
CA TYR A 51 13.14 -4.36 -5.37
C TYR A 51 12.70 -5.67 -4.72
N VAL A 52 13.37 -6.05 -3.63
CA VAL A 52 13.05 -7.22 -2.83
C VAL A 52 12.48 -6.75 -1.51
N GLU A 53 11.39 -7.39 -1.08
CA GLU A 53 10.75 -7.15 0.20
C GLU A 53 10.34 -8.50 0.80
N ASP A 54 10.27 -8.59 2.13
CA ASP A 54 9.82 -9.78 2.82
C ASP A 54 8.31 -9.75 3.06
N CYS A 55 7.65 -10.90 2.90
CA CYS A 55 6.26 -11.02 3.27
C CYS A 55 6.04 -10.71 4.76
N PRO A 56 5.14 -9.77 5.13
CA PRO A 56 4.88 -9.45 6.54
C PRO A 56 4.23 -10.59 7.33
N VAL A 57 3.75 -11.63 6.63
CA VAL A 57 3.08 -12.79 7.24
C VAL A 57 3.97 -14.02 7.28
N CYS A 58 4.61 -14.39 6.16
CA CYS A 58 5.43 -15.61 6.09
C CYS A 58 6.94 -15.37 6.08
N CYS A 59 7.41 -14.12 6.16
CA CYS A 59 8.83 -13.74 6.18
C CYS A 59 9.68 -14.38 5.06
N ARG A 60 9.07 -14.53 3.87
CA ARG A 60 9.75 -15.04 2.67
C ARG A 60 10.05 -13.85 1.76
N PRO A 61 11.29 -13.72 1.26
CA PRO A 61 11.62 -12.65 0.34
C PRO A 61 10.90 -12.87 -0.98
N TRP A 62 10.24 -11.83 -1.48
CA TRP A 62 9.65 -11.77 -2.80
C TRP A 62 10.28 -10.63 -3.60
N ARG A 63 10.25 -10.76 -4.91
CA ARG A 63 10.61 -9.68 -5.83
C ARG A 63 9.35 -8.90 -6.18
N VAL A 64 9.41 -7.58 -5.98
CA VAL A 64 8.37 -6.63 -6.37
C VAL A 64 8.81 -5.93 -7.65
N GLU A 65 7.98 -6.00 -8.69
CA GLU A 65 8.16 -5.22 -9.91
C GLU A 65 7.02 -4.21 -10.03
N VAL A 66 7.38 -2.92 -10.12
CA VAL A 66 6.44 -1.81 -10.30
C VAL A 66 6.70 -1.17 -11.66
N THR A 67 5.67 -1.02 -12.47
CA THR A 67 5.73 -0.27 -13.74
C THR A 67 4.67 0.81 -13.77
N TRP A 68 5.08 2.04 -14.09
CA TRP A 68 4.21 3.20 -14.24
C TRP A 68 3.96 3.47 -15.73
N ALA A 69 2.72 3.37 -16.17
CA ALA A 69 2.31 3.61 -17.55
C ALA A 69 1.06 4.50 -17.61
N GLY A 70 1.18 5.68 -18.23
CA GLY A 70 0.05 6.56 -18.48
C GLY A 70 -0.66 7.08 -17.21
N GLY A 71 0.04 7.14 -16.08
CA GLY A 71 -0.51 7.54 -14.79
C GLY A 71 -1.08 6.41 -13.93
N ALA A 72 -1.07 5.16 -14.42
CA ALA A 72 -1.42 3.98 -13.65
C ALA A 72 -0.15 3.19 -13.27
N ALA A 73 -0.15 2.61 -12.07
CA ALA A 73 0.86 1.65 -11.65
C ALA A 73 0.37 0.22 -11.81
N SER A 74 1.25 -0.66 -12.30
CA SER A 74 1.08 -2.11 -12.25
C SER A 74 2.13 -2.70 -11.33
N VAL A 75 1.68 -3.51 -10.35
CA VAL A 75 2.53 -4.30 -9.47
C VAL A 75 2.43 -5.77 -9.83
N SER A 76 3.59 -6.44 -9.86
CA SER A 76 3.68 -7.89 -9.92
C SER A 76 4.62 -8.39 -8.82
N LEU A 77 4.21 -9.45 -8.12
CA LEU A 77 5.05 -10.14 -7.15
C LEU A 77 5.53 -11.46 -7.76
N ALA A 78 6.83 -11.72 -7.64
CA ALA A 78 7.45 -12.98 -8.05
C ALA A 78 8.23 -13.58 -6.88
N THR A 79 8.36 -14.91 -6.85
CA THR A 79 9.27 -15.57 -5.92
C THR A 79 10.70 -15.26 -6.31
N GLU A 80 11.58 -15.00 -5.34
CA GLU A 80 13.01 -15.01 -5.57
C GLU A 80 13.43 -16.49 -5.65
N ASP A 81 13.47 -17.04 -6.86
CA ASP A 81 13.88 -18.44 -7.11
C ASP A 81 15.09 -18.44 -8.04
N GLU A 82 16.29 -18.38 -7.42
CA GLU A 82 17.43 -19.28 -7.68
C GLU A 82 18.28 -19.43 -6.41
#